data_AF-A0AAP3E4C9-F1
#
_entry.id   AF-A0AAP3E4C9-F1
#
_cell.length_a   1.000
_cell.length_b   1.000
_cell.length_c   1.000
_cell.angle_alpha   90.00
_cell.angle_beta   90.00
_cell.angle_gamma   90.00
#
_symmetry.space_group_name_H-M   'P 1'
#
loop_
_entity.id
_entity.type
_entity.pdbx_description
1 polymer ?
#
loop_
_entity_poly.entity_id
_entity_poly.type
_entity_poly.pdbx_seq_one_letter_code
_entity_poly.pdbx_strand_id
1 'polypeptide(L)'
;MTRSDLSDDSERHSEEIDTGSRTVTSLTRRRALGVLGAGLVTGGVGTVSADDHDAIVYESGSDFVAENGGSTVYAGGDFIAAIQAAVDSLTTGRTTKETVRVDASGYTGSASSAKAVDLPSYTVLDVPGSIDVDDSGEPWIIPVRARSVESIEIPRLNVTGNPRYGIFVRSCSDVTIGNVNMDLSSGLGIRIDDRDGGRTQNVSLDYAHVSGSSTHAVETYGVDDIDIGTVETYDTGGCGLLLNDTAYATVDHVDATRADEGGGYAGFRCANDAGPDITVDRVDAVDCGRGIFTVSGSHGISISNVSVEGCGAGALIQDTRNTTISGGSITDNAGEGIRIDSRSSDDHHHTRDVTIEYLQIEGNDYGVYETGPDTEHNAITDNDFCDNGTDIETYASSTTVSGNSSCGDGGSGGGSISTGTYRVTNANSGQYLEVDAAGTSDGDNIQQWSDTGHACQEWYVEDVGGGEYRFENAHSGKVMDVYGASSDDGADIIQWEDGGGANQRWYVWEDAAGEYAIESVDSGKLAEVEAASSDEGANVQQWEDNGGSHQRWTFTQV
;
A
#
# COMPACT_ATOMS: atom_id res chain seq x y z
N MET A 1 -35.51 10.58 18.81
CA MET A 1 -36.01 10.27 17.46
C MET A 1 -34.89 9.51 16.77
N THR A 2 -35.23 8.35 16.26
CA THR A 2 -34.41 7.13 16.15
C THR A 2 -33.43 7.16 14.97
N ARG A 3 -32.16 6.88 15.27
CA ARG A 3 -31.17 6.30 14.35
C ARG A 3 -31.50 4.82 14.21
N SER A 4 -31.96 4.40 13.05
CA SER A 4 -32.02 3.01 12.62
C SER A 4 -32.22 3.03 11.10
N ASP A 5 -31.17 2.71 10.34
CA ASP A 5 -31.23 2.08 9.01
C ASP A 5 -29.79 1.91 8.50
N LEU A 6 -29.03 1.06 9.19
CA LEU A 6 -27.81 0.40 8.71
C LEU A 6 -27.72 -0.94 9.46
N SER A 7 -28.69 -1.81 9.23
CA SER A 7 -28.62 -3.22 9.63
C SER A 7 -29.62 -4.00 8.78
N ASP A 8 -29.14 -4.56 7.68
CA ASP A 8 -29.78 -5.73 7.08
C ASP A 8 -28.65 -6.60 6.54
N ASP A 9 -28.01 -7.32 7.46
CA ASP A 9 -27.20 -8.50 7.16
C ASP A 9 -28.18 -9.62 6.81
N SER A 10 -28.19 -10.03 5.55
CA SER A 10 -28.76 -11.32 5.17
C SER A 10 -27.64 -12.18 4.61
N GLU A 11 -27.11 -13.00 5.50
CA GLU A 11 -26.11 -14.04 5.28
C GLU A 11 -26.53 -14.95 4.12
N ARG A 12 -25.61 -15.16 3.17
CA ARG A 12 -25.67 -16.32 2.28
C ARG A 12 -24.61 -17.31 2.72
N HIS A 13 -25.04 -18.42 3.31
CA HIS A 13 -24.23 -19.62 3.41
C HIS A 13 -23.73 -20.03 2.02
N SER A 14 -22.42 -19.98 1.82
CA SER A 14 -21.75 -20.56 0.66
C SER A 14 -21.49 -22.05 0.92
N GLU A 15 -22.07 -22.91 0.10
CA GLU A 15 -21.69 -24.32 0.02
C GLU A 15 -20.30 -24.41 -0.66
N GLU A 16 -19.36 -25.04 0.04
CA GLU A 16 -17.99 -25.29 -0.39
C GLU A 16 -17.95 -26.11 -1.70
N ILE A 17 -17.49 -25.50 -2.79
CA ILE A 17 -17.11 -26.23 -4.01
C ILE A 17 -15.62 -26.56 -3.90
N ASP A 18 -15.33 -27.86 -3.81
CA ASP A 18 -14.00 -28.46 -3.99
C ASP A 18 -13.33 -27.93 -5.27
N THR A 19 -12.36 -27.03 -5.11
CA THR A 19 -11.54 -26.51 -6.22
C THR A 19 -10.21 -27.25 -6.24
N GLY A 20 -10.13 -28.22 -7.15
CA GLY A 20 -8.89 -28.91 -7.47
C GLY A 20 -7.78 -27.90 -7.81
N SER A 21 -6.61 -28.12 -7.19
CA SER A 21 -5.34 -27.43 -7.40
C SER A 21 -5.18 -26.91 -8.84
N ARG A 22 -5.33 -25.59 -9.00
CA ARG A 22 -4.80 -24.85 -10.14
C ARG A 22 -3.61 -24.06 -9.62
N THR A 23 -2.43 -24.45 -10.06
CA THR A 23 -1.21 -23.67 -9.94
C THR A 23 -1.44 -22.36 -10.72
N VAL A 24 -1.80 -21.29 -10.03
CA VAL A 24 -1.84 -19.95 -10.60
C VAL A 24 -0.44 -19.39 -10.42
N THR A 25 0.34 -19.39 -11.49
CA THR A 25 1.54 -18.55 -11.61
C THR A 25 1.14 -17.11 -11.38
N SER A 26 1.73 -16.46 -10.36
CA SER A 26 1.61 -15.04 -10.08
C SER A 26 1.86 -14.23 -11.35
N LEU A 27 0.81 -13.63 -11.90
CA LEU A 27 0.93 -12.71 -13.01
C LEU A 27 1.48 -11.40 -12.45
N THR A 28 2.73 -11.13 -12.80
CA THR A 28 3.44 -9.87 -12.56
C THR A 28 2.61 -8.68 -13.06
N ARG A 29 2.57 -7.61 -12.24
CA ARG A 29 2.03 -6.25 -12.48
C ARG A 29 1.53 -5.99 -13.91
N ARG A 30 0.21 -5.88 -14.10
CA ARG A 30 -0.36 -5.14 -15.23
C ARG A 30 -0.39 -3.65 -14.88
N ARG A 31 0.75 -2.98 -14.96
CA ARG A 31 0.71 -1.54 -15.22
C ARG A 31 0.01 -1.34 -16.56
N ALA A 32 -1.15 -0.69 -16.55
CA ALA A 32 -1.76 -0.16 -17.76
C ALA A 32 -0.84 0.94 -18.32
N LEU A 33 0.19 0.55 -19.07
CA LEU A 33 0.96 1.48 -19.88
C LEU A 33 0.02 2.04 -20.95
N GLY A 34 -0.37 3.29 -20.80
CA GLY A 34 -1.01 4.06 -21.86
C GLY A 34 -0.16 3.95 -23.14
N VAL A 35 -0.77 3.44 -24.21
CA VAL A 35 -0.12 3.23 -25.50
C VAL A 35 0.22 4.59 -26.11
N LEU A 36 1.46 5.05 -25.95
CA LEU A 36 2.03 6.09 -26.81
C LEU A 36 2.49 5.42 -28.12
N GLY A 37 1.63 5.47 -29.13
CA GLY A 37 1.98 5.07 -30.49
C GLY A 37 3.06 6.00 -31.05
N ALA A 38 4.30 5.51 -31.12
CA ALA A 38 5.41 6.21 -31.76
C ALA A 38 5.25 6.20 -33.29
N GLY A 39 4.56 7.21 -33.83
CA GLY A 39 4.63 7.60 -35.23
C GLY A 39 5.66 8.72 -35.42
N LEU A 40 6.85 8.37 -35.91
CA LEU A 40 7.91 9.32 -36.22
C LEU A 40 7.49 10.21 -37.40
N VAL A 41 7.10 11.46 -37.14
CA VAL A 41 7.08 12.52 -38.17
C VAL A 41 7.83 13.72 -37.63
N THR A 42 9.00 13.97 -38.22
CA THR A 42 9.85 15.12 -37.95
C THR A 42 9.20 16.42 -38.43
N GLY A 43 9.09 17.41 -37.53
CA GLY A 43 9.09 18.83 -37.90
C GLY A 43 7.91 19.65 -37.41
N GLY A 44 8.14 20.41 -36.32
CA GLY A 44 7.27 21.51 -35.91
C GLY A 44 7.35 21.75 -34.41
N VAL A 45 8.03 22.82 -34.00
CA VAL A 45 7.95 23.35 -32.63
C VAL A 45 6.48 23.77 -32.40
N GLY A 46 5.75 22.98 -31.62
CA GLY A 46 4.38 23.24 -31.25
C GLY A 46 4.18 22.79 -29.80
N THR A 47 3.86 23.74 -28.93
CA THR A 47 3.25 23.48 -27.62
C THR A 47 1.93 22.77 -27.85
N VAL A 48 1.84 21.47 -27.53
CA VAL A 48 0.58 20.70 -27.59
C VAL A 48 0.50 19.82 -26.34
N SER A 49 -0.12 20.34 -25.29
CA SER A 49 -1.03 19.55 -24.47
C SER A 49 -2.42 19.99 -24.92
N ALA A 50 -2.95 19.37 -25.97
CA ALA A 50 -4.27 19.75 -26.47
C ALA A 50 -5.34 19.27 -25.48
N ASP A 51 -6.25 20.19 -25.14
CA ASP A 51 -7.52 19.96 -24.48
C ASP A 51 -8.42 19.02 -25.32
N ASP A 52 -8.10 17.72 -25.39
CA ASP A 52 -8.90 16.77 -26.19
C ASP A 52 -10.17 16.41 -25.42
N HIS A 53 -11.31 16.90 -25.91
CA HIS A 53 -12.64 16.68 -25.34
C HIS A 53 -13.67 16.63 -26.48
N ASP A 54 -14.72 15.84 -26.28
CA ASP A 54 -15.88 15.80 -27.17
C ASP A 54 -16.93 16.84 -26.73
N ALA A 55 -17.11 16.98 -25.42
CA ALA A 55 -17.94 18.00 -24.81
C ALA A 55 -17.18 18.78 -23.72
N ILE A 56 -17.50 20.06 -23.56
CA ILE A 56 -16.88 20.95 -22.57
C ILE A 56 -17.93 21.70 -21.77
N VAL A 57 -17.64 21.92 -20.49
CA VAL A 57 -18.38 22.83 -19.61
C VAL A 57 -17.45 23.95 -19.16
N TYR A 58 -17.89 25.19 -19.28
CA TYR A 58 -17.13 26.37 -18.86
C TYR A 58 -18.05 27.48 -18.32
N GLU A 59 -17.47 28.45 -17.61
CA GLU A 59 -18.20 29.62 -17.11
C GLU A 59 -18.36 30.70 -18.18
N SER A 60 -19.55 31.28 -18.28
CA SER A 60 -19.83 32.45 -19.12
C SER A 60 -20.71 33.45 -18.37
N GLY A 61 -20.07 34.43 -17.72
CA GLY A 61 -20.77 35.41 -16.91
C GLY A 61 -21.24 34.80 -15.59
N SER A 62 -22.55 34.74 -15.36
CA SER A 62 -23.16 34.08 -14.18
C SER A 62 -23.62 32.65 -14.45
N ASP A 63 -23.50 32.20 -15.70
CA ASP A 63 -24.03 30.92 -16.16
C ASP A 63 -22.88 29.95 -16.43
N PHE A 64 -23.17 28.65 -16.29
CA PHE A 64 -22.38 27.57 -16.85
C PHE A 64 -22.92 27.22 -18.23
N VAL A 65 -22.01 27.03 -19.18
CA VAL A 65 -22.31 26.68 -20.56
C VAL A 65 -21.71 25.32 -20.86
N ALA A 66 -22.52 24.41 -21.41
CA ALA A 66 -22.05 23.14 -21.95
C ALA A 66 -22.13 23.16 -23.47
N GLU A 67 -21.07 22.73 -24.14
CA GLU A 67 -20.99 22.63 -25.59
C GLU A 67 -20.49 21.26 -26.04
N ASN A 68 -20.99 20.78 -27.18
CA ASN A 68 -20.47 19.60 -27.87
C ASN A 68 -20.46 19.90 -29.37
N GLY A 69 -19.31 19.67 -30.03
CA GLY A 69 -19.16 19.94 -31.47
C GLY A 69 -19.46 21.38 -31.88
N GLY A 70 -19.22 22.35 -30.99
CA GLY A 70 -19.51 23.78 -31.20
C GLY A 70 -20.99 24.16 -31.10
N SER A 71 -21.85 23.25 -30.63
CA SER A 71 -23.26 23.54 -30.33
C SER A 71 -23.48 23.60 -28.82
N THR A 72 -24.08 24.68 -28.34
CA THR A 72 -24.50 24.81 -26.95
C THR A 72 -25.63 23.82 -26.63
N VAL A 73 -25.39 22.93 -25.68
CA VAL A 73 -26.38 21.94 -25.18
C VAL A 73 -26.99 22.35 -23.84
N TYR A 74 -26.33 23.26 -23.10
CA TYR A 74 -26.87 23.88 -21.89
C TYR A 74 -26.31 25.29 -21.69
N ALA A 75 -27.12 26.19 -21.16
CA ALA A 75 -26.69 27.48 -20.62
C ALA A 75 -27.60 27.86 -19.45
N GLY A 76 -27.04 28.02 -18.25
CA GLY A 76 -27.80 28.36 -17.05
C GLY A 76 -26.96 28.29 -15.77
N GLY A 77 -27.54 28.65 -14.64
CA GLY A 77 -26.80 28.74 -13.37
C GLY A 77 -26.62 27.43 -12.59
N ASP A 78 -27.15 26.29 -13.06
CA ASP A 78 -27.02 25.01 -12.35
C ASP A 78 -25.81 24.22 -12.85
N PHE A 79 -24.79 24.10 -12.01
CA PHE A 79 -23.51 23.51 -12.39
C PHE A 79 -23.60 22.03 -12.75
N ILE A 80 -24.24 21.21 -11.91
CA ILE A 80 -24.40 19.77 -12.17
C ILE A 80 -25.28 19.55 -13.40
N ALA A 81 -26.31 20.38 -13.62
CA ALA A 81 -27.13 20.29 -14.82
C ALA A 81 -26.34 20.58 -16.10
N ALA A 82 -25.39 21.53 -16.05
CA ALA A 82 -24.48 21.80 -17.17
C ALA A 82 -23.59 20.59 -17.47
N ILE A 83 -22.99 19.99 -16.43
CA ILE A 83 -22.15 18.78 -16.58
C ILE A 83 -22.98 17.61 -17.11
N GLN A 84 -24.16 17.35 -16.54
CA GLN A 84 -25.04 16.29 -17.03
C GLN A 84 -25.45 16.52 -18.48
N ALA A 85 -25.76 17.76 -18.88
CA ALA A 85 -26.13 18.06 -20.26
C ALA A 85 -24.96 17.82 -21.24
N ALA A 86 -23.71 18.08 -20.83
CA ALA A 86 -22.54 17.71 -21.60
C ALA A 86 -22.44 16.18 -21.76
N VAL A 87 -22.60 15.43 -20.66
CA VAL A 87 -22.60 13.95 -20.68
C VAL A 87 -23.73 13.39 -21.56
N ASP A 88 -24.93 13.92 -21.45
CA ASP A 88 -26.11 13.50 -22.23
C ASP A 88 -25.98 13.83 -23.72
N SER A 89 -25.13 14.80 -24.08
CA SER A 89 -24.88 15.17 -25.47
C SER A 89 -23.97 14.21 -26.22
N LEU A 90 -23.25 13.35 -25.49
CA LEU A 90 -22.34 12.37 -26.06
C LEU A 90 -23.09 11.32 -26.90
N THR A 91 -22.38 10.65 -27.80
CA THR A 91 -22.97 9.73 -28.78
C THR A 91 -23.70 8.57 -28.08
N THR A 92 -25.00 8.40 -28.36
CA THR A 92 -25.80 7.31 -27.82
C THR A 92 -25.33 5.95 -28.35
N GLY A 93 -25.13 4.97 -27.46
CA GLY A 93 -24.74 3.60 -27.84
C GLY A 93 -23.29 3.46 -28.31
N ARG A 94 -22.43 4.41 -27.94
CA ARG A 94 -20.98 4.36 -28.20
C ARG A 94 -20.32 3.14 -27.56
N THR A 95 -19.21 2.73 -28.17
CA THR A 95 -18.34 1.62 -27.73
C THR A 95 -16.86 2.05 -27.65
N THR A 96 -16.63 3.34 -27.82
CA THR A 96 -15.35 4.02 -27.67
C THR A 96 -15.56 5.16 -26.70
N LYS A 97 -14.60 5.39 -25.82
CA LYS A 97 -14.66 6.48 -24.83
C LYS A 97 -14.81 7.83 -25.54
N GLU A 98 -15.72 8.64 -25.04
CA GLU A 98 -15.84 10.06 -25.35
C GLU A 98 -15.66 10.86 -24.06
N THR A 99 -15.06 12.04 -24.17
CA THR A 99 -14.60 12.85 -23.04
C THR A 99 -15.46 14.08 -22.83
N VAL A 100 -15.97 14.23 -21.60
CA VAL A 100 -16.49 15.49 -21.06
C VAL A 100 -15.42 16.15 -20.22
N ARG A 101 -15.04 17.37 -20.57
CA ARG A 101 -14.13 18.20 -19.80
C ARG A 101 -14.86 19.33 -19.09
N VAL A 102 -14.63 19.52 -17.80
CA VAL A 102 -15.26 20.57 -16.99
C VAL A 102 -14.22 21.62 -16.60
N ASP A 103 -14.07 22.63 -17.45
CA ASP A 103 -13.19 23.79 -17.24
C ASP A 103 -13.91 24.91 -16.45
N ALA A 104 -14.52 24.52 -15.33
CA ALA A 104 -15.21 25.41 -14.41
C ALA A 104 -15.15 24.85 -12.99
N SER A 105 -15.24 25.73 -12.00
CA SER A 105 -15.52 25.35 -10.62
C SER A 105 -16.91 25.88 -10.26
N GLY A 106 -17.70 25.13 -9.51
CA GLY A 106 -19.07 25.54 -9.27
C GLY A 106 -19.70 24.91 -8.05
N TYR A 107 -20.66 25.65 -7.52
CA TYR A 107 -21.43 25.28 -6.34
C TYR A 107 -22.70 24.52 -6.76
N THR A 108 -22.98 23.37 -6.12
CA THR A 108 -24.11 22.53 -6.49
C THR A 108 -25.46 23.13 -6.16
N GLY A 109 -25.50 24.08 -5.21
CA GLY A 109 -26.74 24.47 -4.54
C GLY A 109 -27.30 23.35 -3.67
N SER A 110 -28.46 23.62 -3.05
CA SER A 110 -29.25 22.60 -2.38
C SER A 110 -30.12 21.83 -3.37
N ALA A 111 -30.43 20.58 -3.03
CA ALA A 111 -31.22 19.70 -3.87
C ALA A 111 -32.63 19.49 -3.29
N SER A 112 -33.65 19.43 -4.18
CA SER A 112 -35.02 19.01 -3.84
C SER A 112 -35.40 17.63 -4.41
N SER A 113 -34.51 17.04 -5.20
CA SER A 113 -34.49 15.64 -5.67
C SER A 113 -33.03 15.17 -5.79
N ALA A 114 -32.77 13.85 -5.83
CA ALA A 114 -31.38 13.37 -5.87
C ALA A 114 -30.65 13.96 -7.08
N LYS A 115 -29.44 14.48 -6.85
CA LYS A 115 -28.69 15.27 -7.83
C LYS A 115 -27.33 14.62 -8.06
N ALA A 116 -27.05 14.22 -9.29
CA ALA A 116 -25.78 13.60 -9.64
C ALA A 116 -25.39 13.86 -11.09
N VAL A 117 -24.10 13.70 -11.39
CA VAL A 117 -23.63 13.47 -12.77
C VAL A 117 -23.60 11.96 -13.01
N ASP A 118 -24.59 11.46 -13.75
CA ASP A 118 -24.72 10.06 -14.14
C ASP A 118 -23.87 9.76 -15.38
N LEU A 119 -22.87 8.90 -15.22
CA LEU A 119 -22.00 8.46 -16.29
C LEU A 119 -22.57 7.22 -17.00
N PRO A 120 -22.89 7.28 -18.30
CA PRO A 120 -23.13 6.09 -19.11
C PRO A 120 -21.80 5.40 -19.48
N SER A 121 -21.87 4.18 -20.01
CA SER A 121 -20.68 3.44 -20.47
C SER A 121 -19.85 4.25 -21.47
N TYR A 122 -18.53 3.98 -21.49
CA TYR A 122 -17.58 4.64 -22.41
C TYR A 122 -17.55 6.16 -22.24
N THR A 123 -17.49 6.64 -20.99
CA THR A 123 -17.44 8.07 -20.66
C THR A 123 -16.18 8.39 -19.87
N VAL A 124 -15.43 9.39 -20.33
CA VAL A 124 -14.41 10.05 -19.53
C VAL A 124 -15.01 11.33 -18.97
N LEU A 125 -15.00 11.52 -17.65
CA LEU A 125 -15.37 12.77 -17.00
C LEU A 125 -14.12 13.36 -16.34
N ASP A 126 -13.55 14.40 -16.96
CA ASP A 126 -12.37 15.09 -16.49
C ASP A 126 -12.75 16.45 -15.89
N VAL A 127 -12.57 16.59 -14.58
CA VAL A 127 -12.98 17.78 -13.81
C VAL A 127 -11.73 18.42 -13.16
N PRO A 128 -10.96 19.22 -13.93
CA PRO A 128 -9.83 19.95 -13.37
C PRO A 128 -10.25 21.06 -12.38
N GLY A 129 -11.48 21.55 -12.48
CA GLY A 129 -12.06 22.48 -11.50
C GLY A 129 -12.53 21.77 -10.22
N SER A 130 -13.33 22.47 -9.40
CA SER A 130 -13.90 21.94 -8.16
C SER A 130 -15.43 21.93 -8.19
N ILE A 131 -16.03 20.86 -7.68
CA ILE A 131 -17.45 20.77 -7.38
C ILE A 131 -17.65 21.00 -5.89
N ASP A 132 -18.20 22.16 -5.53
CA ASP A 132 -18.49 22.53 -4.14
C ASP A 132 -19.92 22.17 -3.75
N VAL A 133 -20.06 21.20 -2.83
CA VAL A 133 -21.33 20.55 -2.51
C VAL A 133 -21.94 21.13 -1.24
N ASP A 134 -23.22 21.51 -1.31
CA ASP A 134 -24.06 21.85 -0.15
C ASP A 134 -25.31 20.97 -0.13
N ASP A 135 -25.13 19.77 0.42
CA ASP A 135 -26.18 18.80 0.64
C ASP A 135 -26.89 19.12 1.97
N SER A 136 -28.15 19.55 1.88
CA SER A 136 -29.00 19.76 3.06
C SER A 136 -29.56 18.46 3.66
N GLY A 137 -29.12 17.30 3.17
CA GLY A 137 -29.65 15.98 3.45
C GLY A 137 -30.59 15.51 2.34
N GLU A 138 -31.47 14.56 2.65
CA GLU A 138 -32.40 14.01 1.65
C GLU A 138 -33.14 15.12 0.89
N PRO A 139 -32.95 15.21 -0.44
CA PRO A 139 -32.34 14.21 -1.31
C PRO A 139 -30.86 14.45 -1.68
N TRP A 140 -30.08 13.37 -1.68
CA TRP A 140 -28.62 13.35 -1.79
C TRP A 140 -28.03 14.06 -3.02
N ILE A 141 -26.86 14.68 -2.81
CA ILE A 141 -25.98 15.18 -3.87
C ILE A 141 -24.75 14.27 -4.00
N ILE A 142 -24.51 13.76 -5.21
CA ILE A 142 -23.40 12.86 -5.55
C ILE A 142 -22.70 13.43 -6.78
N PRO A 143 -21.53 14.08 -6.65
CA PRO A 143 -20.83 14.74 -7.77
C PRO A 143 -20.63 13.83 -8.98
N VAL A 144 -20.24 12.57 -8.77
CA VAL A 144 -20.06 11.59 -9.84
C VAL A 144 -20.70 10.26 -9.48
N ARG A 145 -21.60 9.76 -10.35
CA ARG A 145 -22.29 8.49 -10.17
C ARG A 145 -22.23 7.62 -11.42
N ALA A 146 -21.94 6.34 -11.23
CA ALA A 146 -21.99 5.33 -12.28
C ALA A 146 -22.66 4.06 -11.76
N ARG A 147 -23.62 3.50 -12.51
CA ARG A 147 -24.36 2.30 -12.09
C ARG A 147 -24.61 1.39 -13.28
N SER A 148 -24.18 0.13 -13.18
CA SER A 148 -24.39 -0.88 -14.23
C SER A 148 -23.86 -0.47 -15.61
N VAL A 149 -22.66 0.12 -15.63
CA VAL A 149 -21.98 0.61 -16.84
C VAL A 149 -20.56 0.03 -16.95
N GLU A 150 -19.95 0.18 -18.12
CA GLU A 150 -18.60 -0.31 -18.41
C GLU A 150 -17.70 0.78 -18.99
N SER A 151 -16.39 0.64 -18.85
CA SER A 151 -15.39 1.49 -19.50
C SER A 151 -15.55 2.99 -19.17
N ILE A 152 -15.62 3.33 -17.89
CA ILE A 152 -15.67 4.72 -17.42
C ILE A 152 -14.31 5.19 -16.90
N GLU A 153 -14.07 6.49 -16.97
CA GLU A 153 -12.82 7.09 -16.49
C GLU A 153 -13.06 8.45 -15.84
N ILE A 154 -12.41 8.69 -14.70
CA ILE A 154 -12.46 9.94 -13.95
C ILE A 154 -11.01 10.39 -13.72
N PRO A 155 -10.34 11.03 -14.70
CA PRO A 155 -8.91 11.31 -14.62
C PRO A 155 -8.54 12.28 -13.50
N ARG A 156 -9.38 13.29 -13.29
CA ARG A 156 -9.21 14.34 -12.26
C ARG A 156 -10.56 14.71 -11.69
N LEU A 157 -10.63 14.83 -10.38
CA LEU A 157 -11.81 15.32 -9.68
C LEU A 157 -11.41 16.05 -8.40
N ASN A 158 -11.92 17.26 -8.21
CA ASN A 158 -11.85 17.96 -6.93
C ASN A 158 -13.27 18.17 -6.38
N VAL A 159 -13.50 17.79 -5.13
CA VAL A 159 -14.79 17.95 -4.44
C VAL A 159 -14.58 18.66 -3.11
N THR A 160 -15.42 19.63 -2.79
CA THR A 160 -15.48 20.24 -1.46
C THR A 160 -16.89 20.16 -0.88
N GLY A 161 -17.02 20.38 0.42
CA GLY A 161 -18.33 20.51 1.06
C GLY A 161 -18.84 19.21 1.64
N ASN A 162 -20.13 18.88 1.50
CA ASN A 162 -20.75 17.76 2.22
C ASN A 162 -21.54 16.80 1.32
N PRO A 163 -20.94 16.18 0.30
CA PRO A 163 -21.63 15.21 -0.54
C PRO A 163 -22.11 14.00 0.25
N ARG A 164 -23.09 13.26 -0.29
CA ARG A 164 -23.42 11.92 0.25
C ARG A 164 -22.28 10.94 -0.02
N TYR A 165 -21.81 10.94 -1.26
CA TYR A 165 -20.61 10.26 -1.78
C TYR A 165 -19.93 11.24 -2.74
N GLY A 166 -18.61 11.45 -2.64
CA GLY A 166 -17.89 12.22 -3.66
C GLY A 166 -17.90 11.50 -5.02
N ILE A 167 -17.57 10.21 -5.02
CA ILE A 167 -17.73 9.29 -6.16
C ILE A 167 -18.56 8.09 -5.70
N PHE A 168 -19.52 7.68 -6.54
CA PHE A 168 -20.29 6.47 -6.30
C PHE A 168 -20.37 5.59 -7.55
N VAL A 169 -19.71 4.44 -7.49
CA VAL A 169 -19.67 3.43 -8.55
C VAL A 169 -20.37 2.18 -8.07
N ARG A 170 -21.28 1.61 -8.88
CA ARG A 170 -22.03 0.41 -8.51
C ARG A 170 -22.18 -0.57 -9.67
N SER A 171 -21.83 -1.82 -9.45
CA SER A 171 -21.97 -2.92 -10.41
C SER A 171 -21.39 -2.59 -11.79
N CYS A 172 -20.20 -2.01 -11.82
CA CYS A 172 -19.54 -1.53 -13.04
C CYS A 172 -18.36 -2.44 -13.45
N SER A 173 -17.86 -2.29 -14.68
CA SER A 173 -16.63 -2.96 -15.11
C SER A 173 -15.71 -2.00 -15.86
N ASP A 174 -14.40 -2.24 -15.81
CA ASP A 174 -13.40 -1.40 -16.46
C ASP A 174 -13.50 0.07 -15.99
N VAL A 175 -13.23 0.29 -14.71
CA VAL A 175 -13.36 1.60 -14.05
C VAL A 175 -11.98 2.17 -13.78
N THR A 176 -11.71 3.37 -14.26
CA THR A 176 -10.45 4.09 -13.97
C THR A 176 -10.75 5.36 -13.19
N ILE A 177 -10.18 5.49 -12.01
CA ILE A 177 -10.23 6.69 -11.18
C ILE A 177 -8.79 7.19 -11.06
N GLY A 178 -8.51 8.37 -11.59
CA GLY A 178 -7.18 8.96 -11.59
C GLY A 178 -6.90 9.68 -10.28
N ASN A 179 -6.63 10.98 -10.38
CA ASN A 179 -6.27 11.83 -9.25
C ASN A 179 -7.50 12.51 -8.65
N VAL A 180 -7.85 12.14 -7.43
CA VAL A 180 -9.03 12.66 -6.73
C VAL A 180 -8.60 13.39 -5.47
N ASN A 181 -9.07 14.63 -5.31
CA ASN A 181 -8.89 15.41 -4.08
C ASN A 181 -10.25 15.79 -3.49
N MET A 182 -10.45 15.51 -2.21
CA MET A 182 -11.70 15.82 -1.53
C MET A 182 -11.47 16.48 -0.17
N ASP A 183 -11.94 17.72 -0.03
CA ASP A 183 -11.98 18.44 1.26
C ASP A 183 -13.42 18.49 1.77
N LEU A 184 -13.79 17.47 2.53
CA LEU A 184 -15.15 17.23 2.94
C LEU A 184 -15.44 17.80 4.34
N SER A 185 -16.72 18.02 4.61
CA SER A 185 -17.26 18.40 5.92
C SER A 185 -18.31 17.41 6.44
N SER A 186 -18.69 16.44 5.60
CA SER A 186 -19.49 15.26 5.91
C SER A 186 -19.45 14.31 4.70
N GLY A 187 -20.18 13.20 4.75
CA GLY A 187 -20.28 12.25 3.65
C GLY A 187 -19.32 11.08 3.75
N LEU A 188 -19.12 10.45 2.60
CA LEU A 188 -18.12 9.42 2.28
C LEU A 188 -17.37 9.90 1.02
N GLY A 189 -16.07 9.66 0.93
CA GLY A 189 -15.30 10.03 -0.26
C GLY A 189 -15.67 9.20 -1.49
N ILE A 190 -15.07 8.03 -1.66
CA ILE A 190 -15.26 7.13 -2.80
C ILE A 190 -15.94 5.85 -2.33
N ARG A 191 -17.13 5.55 -2.89
CA ARG A 191 -17.82 4.28 -2.67
C ARG A 191 -17.89 3.49 -3.96
N ILE A 192 -17.40 2.25 -3.93
CA ILE A 192 -17.49 1.28 -5.03
C ILE A 192 -18.23 0.05 -4.51
N ASP A 193 -19.37 -0.32 -5.09
CA ASP A 193 -20.13 -1.49 -4.62
C ASP A 193 -20.81 -2.31 -5.73
N ASP A 194 -21.60 -3.34 -5.36
CA ASP A 194 -22.19 -4.31 -6.29
C ASP A 194 -23.73 -4.44 -6.20
N ARG A 195 -24.39 -3.66 -5.35
CA ARG A 195 -25.75 -3.94 -4.87
C ARG A 195 -26.89 -3.90 -5.91
N ASP A 196 -26.62 -3.49 -7.15
CA ASP A 196 -27.63 -3.39 -8.22
C ASP A 196 -27.37 -4.39 -9.37
N GLY A 197 -26.43 -5.33 -9.21
CA GLY A 197 -26.01 -6.22 -10.30
C GLY A 197 -24.94 -7.23 -9.90
N GLY A 198 -23.97 -7.44 -10.79
CA GLY A 198 -22.75 -8.20 -10.48
C GLY A 198 -21.75 -7.35 -9.70
N ARG A 199 -20.69 -8.02 -9.22
CA ARG A 199 -19.54 -7.39 -8.57
C ARG A 199 -18.95 -6.31 -9.47
N THR A 200 -18.52 -5.20 -8.88
CA THR A 200 -17.73 -4.23 -9.66
C THR A 200 -16.35 -4.84 -9.89
N GLN A 201 -15.81 -4.75 -11.11
CA GLN A 201 -14.58 -5.47 -11.46
C GLN A 201 -13.65 -4.71 -12.41
N ASN A 202 -12.35 -5.05 -12.35
CA ASN A 202 -11.29 -4.40 -13.13
C ASN A 202 -11.28 -2.88 -12.88
N VAL A 203 -10.89 -2.52 -11.66
CA VAL A 203 -10.86 -1.15 -11.16
C VAL A 203 -9.41 -0.69 -10.98
N SER A 204 -9.10 0.52 -11.42
CA SER A 204 -7.86 1.22 -11.09
C SER A 204 -8.20 2.50 -10.32
N LEU A 205 -7.56 2.72 -9.17
CA LEU A 205 -7.59 3.98 -8.43
C LEU A 205 -6.15 4.48 -8.25
N ASP A 206 -5.75 5.52 -8.99
CA ASP A 206 -4.36 5.98 -8.98
C ASP A 206 -4.01 6.71 -7.67
N TYR A 207 -4.80 7.72 -7.29
CA TYR A 207 -4.56 8.51 -6.09
C TYR A 207 -5.86 9.13 -5.56
N ALA A 208 -6.11 8.98 -4.26
CA ALA A 208 -7.21 9.65 -3.56
C ALA A 208 -6.72 10.36 -2.30
N HIS A 209 -6.81 11.69 -2.27
CA HIS A 209 -6.75 12.49 -1.05
C HIS A 209 -8.18 12.75 -0.54
N VAL A 210 -8.48 12.36 0.70
CA VAL A 210 -9.78 12.62 1.31
C VAL A 210 -9.63 13.11 2.76
N SER A 211 -10.08 14.34 3.00
CA SER A 211 -10.10 14.95 4.33
C SER A 211 -11.53 15.21 4.82
N GLY A 212 -11.78 15.11 6.13
CA GLY A 212 -13.02 15.58 6.78
C GLY A 212 -14.31 14.81 6.43
N SER A 213 -14.20 13.62 5.84
CA SER A 213 -15.32 12.69 5.66
C SER A 213 -15.94 12.34 7.03
N SER A 214 -17.27 12.34 7.15
CA SER A 214 -17.92 11.89 8.39
C SER A 214 -18.02 10.36 8.51
N THR A 215 -17.56 9.63 7.49
CA THR A 215 -17.55 8.17 7.42
C THR A 215 -16.20 7.71 6.84
N HIS A 216 -16.18 6.78 5.90
CA HIS A 216 -14.97 6.28 5.24
C HIS A 216 -14.45 7.29 4.20
N ALA A 217 -13.15 7.27 3.95
CA ALA A 217 -12.56 7.96 2.81
C ALA A 217 -12.76 7.15 1.53
N VAL A 218 -12.28 5.90 1.50
CA VAL A 218 -12.52 4.95 0.40
C VAL A 218 -13.12 3.67 0.95
N GLU A 219 -14.23 3.23 0.35
CA GLU A 219 -14.87 1.96 0.69
C GLU A 219 -15.27 1.19 -0.57
N THR A 220 -14.81 -0.06 -0.64
CA THR A 220 -15.32 -1.05 -1.59
C THR A 220 -16.36 -1.96 -0.92
N TYR A 221 -17.23 -2.61 -1.69
CA TYR A 221 -18.12 -3.68 -1.22
C TYR A 221 -18.50 -4.60 -2.38
N GLY A 222 -18.04 -5.84 -2.38
CA GLY A 222 -18.31 -6.75 -3.49
C GLY A 222 -17.53 -6.36 -4.75
N VAL A 223 -16.22 -6.20 -4.63
CA VAL A 223 -15.33 -5.75 -5.72
C VAL A 223 -14.27 -6.80 -6.01
N ASP A 224 -14.03 -7.10 -7.29
CA ASP A 224 -12.97 -8.01 -7.74
C ASP A 224 -11.94 -7.27 -8.59
N ASP A 225 -10.67 -7.66 -8.53
CA ASP A 225 -9.62 -7.17 -9.44
C ASP A 225 -9.51 -5.64 -9.38
N ILE A 226 -9.01 -5.14 -8.24
CA ILE A 226 -8.82 -3.72 -7.97
C ILE A 226 -7.36 -3.40 -7.69
N ASP A 227 -6.81 -2.45 -8.44
CA ASP A 227 -5.47 -1.89 -8.26
C ASP A 227 -5.59 -0.48 -7.68
N ILE A 228 -5.00 -0.25 -6.52
CA ILE A 228 -5.02 1.03 -5.80
C ILE A 228 -3.59 1.51 -5.65
N GLY A 229 -3.29 2.70 -6.14
CA GLY A 229 -2.04 3.40 -5.84
C GLY A 229 -2.05 3.90 -4.40
N THR A 230 -2.31 5.18 -4.20
CA THR A 230 -2.29 5.78 -2.84
C THR A 230 -3.66 6.26 -2.39
N VAL A 231 -4.01 5.93 -1.14
CA VAL A 231 -5.13 6.52 -0.41
C VAL A 231 -4.57 7.33 0.75
N GLU A 232 -4.59 8.66 0.63
CA GLU A 232 -4.15 9.61 1.65
C GLU A 232 -5.36 10.22 2.36
N THR A 233 -5.40 10.14 3.69
CA THR A 233 -6.60 10.48 4.45
C THR A 233 -6.31 11.23 5.74
N TYR A 234 -7.15 12.22 6.04
CA TYR A 234 -7.06 13.04 7.25
C TYR A 234 -8.44 13.25 7.89
N ASP A 235 -8.53 13.06 9.21
CA ASP A 235 -9.70 13.44 10.00
C ASP A 235 -11.03 12.82 9.49
N THR A 236 -11.03 11.51 9.23
CA THR A 236 -12.22 10.79 8.76
C THR A 236 -12.97 10.14 9.93
N GLY A 237 -14.31 10.14 9.88
CA GLY A 237 -15.16 9.51 10.90
C GLY A 237 -15.29 7.98 10.80
N GLY A 238 -14.45 7.35 9.97
CA GLY A 238 -14.39 5.93 9.68
C GLY A 238 -13.03 5.61 9.06
N CYS A 239 -12.90 4.45 8.42
CA CYS A 239 -11.62 4.05 7.81
C CYS A 239 -11.07 5.02 6.77
N GLY A 240 -9.74 5.06 6.67
CA GLY A 240 -9.05 5.62 5.51
C GLY A 240 -9.37 4.79 4.26
N LEU A 241 -8.99 3.51 4.29
CA LEU A 241 -9.37 2.51 3.28
C LEU A 241 -10.09 1.32 3.92
N LEU A 242 -11.28 1.02 3.43
CA LEU A 242 -12.05 -0.18 3.78
C LEU A 242 -12.24 -1.07 2.55
N LEU A 243 -11.59 -2.24 2.58
CA LEU A 243 -11.85 -3.35 1.67
C LEU A 243 -12.92 -4.27 2.27
N ASN A 244 -14.14 -4.17 1.77
CA ASN A 244 -15.28 -4.95 2.25
C ASN A 244 -15.68 -5.97 1.18
N ASP A 245 -15.75 -7.26 1.49
CA ASP A 245 -16.05 -8.33 0.50
C ASP A 245 -15.31 -8.10 -0.83
N THR A 246 -14.01 -7.78 -0.75
CA THR A 246 -13.18 -7.41 -1.90
C THR A 246 -12.12 -8.47 -2.11
N ALA A 247 -11.91 -8.89 -3.36
CA ALA A 247 -10.98 -9.96 -3.70
C ALA A 247 -10.03 -9.53 -4.82
N TYR A 248 -8.84 -10.13 -4.86
CA TYR A 248 -7.80 -9.85 -5.86
C TYR A 248 -7.45 -8.35 -5.89
N ALA A 249 -6.96 -7.83 -4.76
CA ALA A 249 -6.66 -6.42 -4.60
C ALA A 249 -5.15 -6.18 -4.43
N THR A 250 -4.63 -5.17 -5.13
CA THR A 250 -3.29 -4.61 -4.92
C THR A 250 -3.44 -3.19 -4.39
N VAL A 251 -2.69 -2.85 -3.34
CA VAL A 251 -2.66 -1.50 -2.76
C VAL A 251 -1.20 -1.09 -2.58
N ASP A 252 -0.76 -0.03 -3.25
CA ASP A 252 0.61 0.46 -3.08
C ASP A 252 0.76 1.16 -1.72
N HIS A 253 -0.14 2.08 -1.35
CA HIS A 253 0.03 2.83 -0.09
C HIS A 253 -1.28 3.29 0.52
N VAL A 254 -1.46 3.02 1.82
CA VAL A 254 -2.46 3.69 2.66
C VAL A 254 -1.72 4.64 3.58
N ASP A 255 -2.02 5.93 3.49
CA ASP A 255 -1.53 6.98 4.38
C ASP A 255 -2.73 7.56 5.16
N ALA A 256 -2.86 7.19 6.42
CA ALA A 256 -4.00 7.54 7.24
C ALA A 256 -3.58 8.29 8.50
N THR A 257 -4.07 9.52 8.64
CA THR A 257 -3.90 10.32 9.86
C THR A 257 -5.25 10.61 10.50
N ARG A 258 -5.42 10.23 11.77
CA ARG A 258 -6.66 10.43 12.53
C ARG A 258 -7.90 9.84 11.85
N ALA A 259 -7.75 8.69 11.19
CA ALA A 259 -8.88 7.93 10.68
C ALA A 259 -9.61 7.24 11.85
N ASP A 260 -10.85 7.65 12.08
CA ASP A 260 -11.69 7.24 13.20
C ASP A 260 -10.98 7.36 14.56
N GLU A 261 -10.29 8.49 14.81
CA GLU A 261 -9.56 8.74 16.06
C GLU A 261 -10.43 8.45 17.30
N GLY A 262 -9.93 7.58 18.18
CA GLY A 262 -10.64 7.13 19.38
C GLY A 262 -11.82 6.18 19.12
N GLY A 263 -11.98 5.69 17.89
CA GLY A 263 -13.09 4.84 17.44
C GLY A 263 -12.78 3.35 17.28
N GLY A 264 -13.64 2.69 16.50
CA GLY A 264 -13.68 1.23 16.29
C GLY A 264 -13.10 0.76 14.95
N TYR A 265 -12.94 1.68 14.00
CA TYR A 265 -12.40 1.46 12.67
C TYR A 265 -10.87 1.62 12.66
N ALA A 266 -10.27 1.69 11.48
CA ALA A 266 -8.83 1.66 11.29
C ALA A 266 -8.38 2.52 10.11
N GLY A 267 -7.10 2.90 10.06
CA GLY A 267 -6.49 3.48 8.86
C GLY A 267 -6.71 2.57 7.64
N PHE A 268 -6.36 1.29 7.78
CA PHE A 268 -6.63 0.24 6.80
C PHE A 268 -7.48 -0.89 7.39
N ARG A 269 -8.56 -1.29 6.68
CA ARG A 269 -9.44 -2.37 7.12
C ARG A 269 -9.84 -3.34 6.01
N CYS A 270 -9.79 -4.63 6.33
CA CYS A 270 -10.43 -5.71 5.56
C CYS A 270 -11.62 -6.29 6.36
N ALA A 271 -12.79 -6.46 5.71
CA ALA A 271 -13.98 -6.95 6.39
C ALA A 271 -14.90 -7.78 5.49
N ASN A 272 -15.72 -8.61 6.15
CA ASN A 272 -16.82 -9.40 5.59
C ASN A 272 -16.37 -10.27 4.41
N ASP A 273 -15.53 -11.26 4.72
CA ASP A 273 -14.92 -12.18 3.76
C ASP A 273 -14.11 -11.48 2.65
N ALA A 274 -13.49 -10.33 2.96
CA ALA A 274 -12.50 -9.74 2.06
C ALA A 274 -11.33 -10.71 1.86
N GLY A 275 -10.95 -10.94 0.61
CA GLY A 275 -10.08 -12.01 0.18
C GLY A 275 -10.73 -12.89 -0.90
N PRO A 276 -9.96 -13.78 -1.54
CA PRO A 276 -8.52 -13.99 -1.36
C PRO A 276 -7.67 -12.94 -2.09
N ASP A 277 -6.35 -13.07 -1.93
CA ASP A 277 -5.31 -12.38 -2.71
C ASP A 277 -5.36 -10.86 -2.59
N ILE A 278 -5.26 -10.37 -1.36
CA ILE A 278 -5.07 -8.95 -1.06
C ILE A 278 -3.60 -8.72 -0.72
N THR A 279 -2.95 -7.82 -1.45
CA THR A 279 -1.56 -7.41 -1.18
C THR A 279 -1.51 -5.91 -0.96
N VAL A 280 -0.83 -5.50 0.10
CA VAL A 280 -0.61 -4.10 0.47
C VAL A 280 0.89 -3.90 0.63
N ASP A 281 1.46 -2.98 -0.13
CA ASP A 281 2.90 -2.70 -0.06
C ASP A 281 3.21 -1.92 1.22
N ARG A 282 2.47 -0.83 1.50
CA ARG A 282 2.67 -0.02 2.70
C ARG A 282 1.39 0.48 3.38
N VAL A 283 1.37 0.45 4.71
CA VAL A 283 0.36 1.13 5.54
C VAL A 283 1.04 2.07 6.54
N ASP A 284 0.84 3.37 6.38
CA ASP A 284 1.14 4.38 7.40
C ASP A 284 -0.15 4.79 8.10
N ALA A 285 -0.20 4.65 9.43
CA ALA A 285 -1.36 5.01 10.23
C ALA A 285 -0.95 5.75 11.50
N VAL A 286 -1.34 7.01 11.62
CA VAL A 286 -0.98 7.90 12.74
C VAL A 286 -2.24 8.36 13.44
N ASP A 287 -2.29 8.23 14.77
CA ASP A 287 -3.38 8.69 15.63
C ASP A 287 -4.78 8.16 15.21
N CYS A 288 -4.84 7.00 14.56
CA CYS A 288 -6.09 6.39 14.11
C CYS A 288 -6.80 5.64 15.25
N GLY A 289 -8.07 5.29 15.05
CA GLY A 289 -8.78 4.39 15.98
C GLY A 289 -8.04 3.07 16.16
N ARG A 290 -7.61 2.49 15.03
CA ARG A 290 -6.61 1.42 14.90
C ARG A 290 -5.71 1.74 13.71
N GLY A 291 -4.49 1.22 13.67
CA GLY A 291 -3.71 1.25 12.43
C GLY A 291 -4.31 0.31 11.38
N ILE A 292 -4.36 -0.97 11.71
CA ILE A 292 -4.84 -2.06 10.83
C ILE A 292 -5.96 -2.84 11.51
N PHE A 293 -6.97 -3.23 10.74
CA PHE A 293 -8.02 -4.13 11.22
C PHE A 293 -8.45 -5.14 10.15
N THR A 294 -8.22 -6.43 10.38
CA THR A 294 -8.78 -7.49 9.54
C THR A 294 -9.84 -8.25 10.33
N VAL A 295 -11.03 -8.46 9.74
CA VAL A 295 -12.17 -9.02 10.48
C VAL A 295 -13.17 -9.80 9.62
N SER A 296 -14.02 -10.57 10.29
CA SER A 296 -15.23 -11.19 9.72
C SER A 296 -14.93 -12.13 8.56
N GLY A 297 -14.06 -13.13 8.80
CA GLY A 297 -13.77 -14.19 7.84
C GLY A 297 -12.75 -13.82 6.75
N SER A 298 -12.27 -12.57 6.75
CA SER A 298 -11.31 -12.06 5.77
C SER A 298 -10.04 -12.92 5.72
N HIS A 299 -9.43 -13.04 4.53
CA HIS A 299 -8.37 -14.01 4.33
C HIS A 299 -7.44 -13.75 3.14
N GLY A 300 -6.23 -14.34 3.17
CA GLY A 300 -5.27 -14.22 2.07
C GLY A 300 -4.77 -12.80 1.90
N ILE A 301 -4.37 -12.17 3.01
CA ILE A 301 -3.96 -10.75 3.08
C ILE A 301 -2.47 -10.69 3.40
N SER A 302 -1.68 -9.97 2.61
CA SER A 302 -0.25 -9.74 2.89
C SER A 302 0.03 -8.25 2.93
N ILE A 303 0.62 -7.76 4.02
CA ILE A 303 1.04 -6.38 4.22
C ILE A 303 2.57 -6.38 4.41
N SER A 304 3.30 -5.71 3.53
CA SER A 304 4.77 -5.86 3.41
C SER A 304 5.58 -4.86 4.23
N ASN A 305 4.99 -3.71 4.56
CA ASN A 305 5.61 -2.70 5.40
C ASN A 305 4.55 -1.87 6.14
N VAL A 306 4.78 -1.56 7.41
CA VAL A 306 3.87 -0.74 8.22
C VAL A 306 4.59 0.37 8.99
N SER A 307 3.92 1.49 9.21
CA SER A 307 4.30 2.50 10.19
C SER A 307 3.05 2.91 10.95
N VAL A 308 2.86 2.33 12.14
CA VAL A 308 1.64 2.53 12.95
C VAL A 308 2.01 3.19 14.27
N GLU A 309 1.59 4.45 14.45
CA GLU A 309 1.99 5.27 15.59
C GLU A 309 0.77 5.93 16.27
N GLY A 310 0.78 5.95 17.62
CA GLY A 310 -0.18 6.76 18.38
C GLY A 310 -1.65 6.33 18.27
N CYS A 311 -1.92 5.17 17.65
CA CYS A 311 -3.29 4.71 17.44
C CYS A 311 -3.90 4.16 18.73
N GLY A 312 -5.24 4.01 18.75
CA GLY A 312 -5.94 3.37 19.86
C GLY A 312 -5.52 1.90 20.08
N ALA A 313 -5.15 1.21 19.01
CA ALA A 313 -4.37 -0.04 18.99
C ALA A 313 -3.64 -0.14 17.65
N GLY A 314 -2.52 -0.87 17.57
CA GLY A 314 -1.74 -0.96 16.35
C GLY A 314 -2.47 -1.76 15.27
N ALA A 315 -2.57 -3.08 15.44
CA ALA A 315 -3.31 -3.98 14.55
C ALA A 315 -4.25 -4.90 15.34
N LEU A 316 -5.49 -5.04 14.87
CA LEU A 316 -6.41 -6.09 15.34
C LEU A 316 -6.64 -7.09 14.21
N ILE A 317 -6.26 -8.33 14.43
CA ILE A 317 -6.44 -9.45 13.51
C ILE A 317 -7.47 -10.38 14.14
N GLN A 318 -8.72 -10.28 13.69
CA GLN A 318 -9.84 -10.97 14.30
C GLN A 318 -10.60 -11.82 13.28
N ASP A 319 -11.00 -13.04 13.63
CA ASP A 319 -11.63 -14.01 12.72
C ASP A 319 -11.03 -14.02 11.29
N THR A 320 -9.70 -13.97 11.20
CA THR A 320 -8.95 -13.76 9.95
C THR A 320 -8.02 -14.94 9.68
N ARG A 321 -7.77 -15.29 8.42
CA ARG A 321 -6.93 -16.45 8.09
C ARG A 321 -5.98 -16.22 6.93
N ASN A 322 -4.81 -16.86 6.96
CA ASN A 322 -3.74 -16.68 5.96
C ASN A 322 -3.41 -15.19 5.80
N THR A 323 -2.97 -14.57 6.89
CA THR A 323 -2.67 -13.13 6.91
C THR A 323 -1.27 -12.87 7.40
N THR A 324 -0.51 -12.08 6.64
CA THR A 324 0.87 -11.73 6.97
C THR A 324 0.97 -10.23 7.17
N ILE A 325 1.59 -9.81 8.28
CA ILE A 325 2.09 -8.46 8.46
C ILE A 325 3.59 -8.58 8.66
N SER A 326 4.34 -8.06 7.70
CA SER A 326 5.80 -8.08 7.67
C SER A 326 6.32 -6.65 7.62
N GLY A 327 7.48 -6.40 8.23
CA GLY A 327 8.30 -5.20 7.97
C GLY A 327 7.76 -3.89 8.59
N GLY A 328 8.67 -3.06 9.08
CA GLY A 328 8.35 -1.71 9.55
C GLY A 328 8.14 -1.61 11.07
N SER A 329 7.33 -0.66 11.53
CA SER A 329 7.19 -0.32 12.95
C SER A 329 5.76 -0.17 13.44
N ILE A 330 5.52 -0.61 14.67
CA ILE A 330 4.26 -0.41 15.42
C ILE A 330 4.60 0.13 16.80
N THR A 331 4.44 1.44 16.96
CA THR A 331 5.06 2.21 18.05
C THR A 331 4.05 3.05 18.82
N ASP A 332 4.20 3.14 20.14
CA ASP A 332 3.50 4.10 21.01
C ASP A 332 1.97 4.09 20.87
N ASN A 333 1.37 2.92 20.62
CA ASN A 333 -0.08 2.81 20.57
C ASN A 333 -0.66 2.69 21.98
N ALA A 334 -1.86 3.23 22.18
CA ALA A 334 -2.50 3.24 23.49
C ALA A 334 -2.91 1.84 23.99
N GLY A 335 -3.04 0.86 23.09
CA GLY A 335 -3.41 -0.51 23.36
C GLY A 335 -2.33 -1.50 22.93
N GLU A 336 -2.72 -2.69 22.49
CA GLU A 336 -1.80 -3.68 21.95
C GLU A 336 -1.21 -3.19 20.62
N GLY A 337 0.09 -3.46 20.39
CA GLY A 337 0.75 -3.28 19.11
C GLY A 337 0.09 -4.17 18.08
N ILE A 338 0.00 -5.47 18.35
CA ILE A 338 -0.79 -6.40 17.55
C ILE A 338 -1.61 -7.30 18.47
N ARG A 339 -2.90 -7.41 18.17
CA ARG A 339 -3.80 -8.36 18.80
C ARG A 339 -4.30 -9.38 17.78
N ILE A 340 -4.01 -10.65 18.05
CA ILE A 340 -4.54 -11.80 17.31
C ILE A 340 -5.70 -12.38 18.14
N ASP A 341 -6.91 -12.38 17.60
CA ASP A 341 -8.12 -12.66 18.39
C ASP A 341 -9.16 -13.42 17.57
N SER A 342 -10.09 -14.08 18.25
CA SER A 342 -11.33 -14.54 17.63
C SER A 342 -12.51 -14.18 18.49
N ARG A 343 -13.63 -13.87 17.85
CA ARG A 343 -14.91 -13.71 18.53
C ARG A 343 -15.41 -15.08 18.96
N SER A 344 -16.18 -15.11 20.04
CA SER A 344 -16.82 -16.34 20.53
C SER A 344 -18.04 -16.79 19.69
N SER A 345 -18.05 -16.51 18.39
CA SER A 345 -19.14 -16.83 17.46
C SER A 345 -18.67 -17.83 16.43
N ASP A 346 -19.55 -18.75 16.04
CA ASP A 346 -19.29 -19.74 14.99
C ASP A 346 -19.56 -19.19 13.57
N ASP A 347 -19.94 -17.91 13.45
CA ASP A 347 -20.31 -17.29 12.16
C ASP A 347 -19.13 -17.22 11.20
N HIS A 348 -17.91 -17.18 11.72
CA HIS A 348 -16.67 -17.18 10.96
C HIS A 348 -15.67 -18.17 11.53
N HIS A 349 -14.73 -18.59 10.70
CA HIS A 349 -13.60 -19.38 11.17
C HIS A 349 -12.77 -18.60 12.19
N HIS A 350 -12.24 -19.34 13.17
CA HIS A 350 -11.25 -18.83 14.09
C HIS A 350 -10.04 -18.27 13.35
N THR A 351 -9.42 -17.25 13.95
CA THR A 351 -8.18 -16.68 13.46
C THR A 351 -7.07 -17.71 13.43
N ARG A 352 -6.43 -17.86 12.28
CA ARG A 352 -5.38 -18.85 12.09
C ARG A 352 -4.45 -18.55 10.94
N ASP A 353 -3.29 -19.19 10.94
CA ASP A 353 -2.31 -19.02 9.86
C ASP A 353 -1.95 -17.52 9.69
N VAL A 354 -1.85 -16.79 10.81
CA VAL A 354 -1.40 -15.39 10.86
C VAL A 354 0.11 -15.36 11.08
N THR A 355 0.85 -14.64 10.24
CA THR A 355 2.30 -14.45 10.38
C THR A 355 2.61 -12.98 10.69
N ILE A 356 3.34 -12.75 11.77
CA ILE A 356 3.83 -11.45 12.22
C ILE A 356 5.35 -11.52 12.23
N GLU A 357 6.00 -10.76 11.35
CA GLU A 357 7.45 -10.88 11.16
C GLU A 357 8.19 -9.58 10.81
N TYR A 358 9.47 -9.51 11.18
CA TYR A 358 10.36 -8.40 10.81
C TYR A 358 9.87 -7.01 11.24
N LEU A 359 9.15 -6.92 12.37
CA LEU A 359 8.63 -5.66 12.90
C LEU A 359 9.44 -5.14 14.09
N GLN A 360 9.58 -3.82 14.16
CA GLN A 360 9.92 -3.10 15.39
C GLN A 360 8.64 -2.73 16.14
N ILE A 361 8.40 -3.36 17.29
CA ILE A 361 7.18 -3.17 18.06
C ILE A 361 7.55 -2.55 19.41
N GLU A 362 7.20 -1.28 19.61
CA GLU A 362 7.69 -0.50 20.75
C GLU A 362 6.61 0.29 21.50
N GLY A 363 6.73 0.38 22.83
CA GLY A 363 5.96 1.35 23.63
C GLY A 363 4.45 1.06 23.74
N ASN A 364 4.02 -0.16 23.45
CA ASN A 364 2.60 -0.58 23.50
C ASN A 364 2.25 -1.27 24.82
N ASP A 365 0.96 -1.45 25.14
CA ASP A 365 0.53 -2.26 26.30
C ASP A 365 1.03 -3.73 26.17
N TYR A 366 0.93 -4.25 24.95
CA TYR A 366 1.51 -5.54 24.53
C TYR A 366 2.19 -5.35 23.18
N GLY A 367 3.31 -6.02 22.94
CA GLY A 367 3.87 -6.12 21.60
C GLY A 367 2.95 -6.95 20.70
N VAL A 368 2.86 -8.25 20.97
CA VAL A 368 1.85 -9.14 20.40
C VAL A 368 1.05 -9.83 21.50
N TYR A 369 -0.28 -9.70 21.43
CA TYR A 369 -1.22 -10.38 22.31
C TYR A 369 -2.13 -11.29 21.49
N GLU A 370 -1.91 -12.60 21.57
CA GLU A 370 -2.79 -13.60 20.98
C GLU A 370 -3.75 -14.12 22.04
N THR A 371 -5.06 -13.98 21.81
CA THR A 371 -6.08 -14.51 22.73
C THR A 371 -6.41 -15.97 22.43
N GLY A 372 -6.88 -16.72 23.43
CA GLY A 372 -7.32 -18.12 23.27
C GLY A 372 -8.69 -18.36 23.89
N PRO A 373 -9.28 -19.57 23.72
CA PRO A 373 -8.71 -20.76 23.07
C PRO A 373 -8.91 -20.82 21.54
N ASP A 374 -9.45 -19.78 20.92
CA ASP A 374 -9.97 -19.81 19.55
C ASP A 374 -9.02 -19.16 18.54
N THR A 375 -7.71 -19.41 18.66
CA THR A 375 -6.69 -19.04 17.68
C THR A 375 -5.77 -20.24 17.42
N GLU A 376 -5.23 -20.40 16.21
CA GLU A 376 -4.37 -21.55 15.91
C GLU A 376 -3.35 -21.29 14.79
N HIS A 377 -2.21 -21.97 14.84
CA HIS A 377 -1.22 -22.00 13.74
C HIS A 377 -0.67 -20.63 13.35
N ASN A 378 -0.60 -19.71 14.30
CA ASN A 378 0.00 -18.40 14.07
C ASN A 378 1.53 -18.47 14.21
N ALA A 379 2.23 -17.51 13.63
CA ALA A 379 3.67 -17.35 13.71
C ALA A 379 3.98 -15.91 14.13
N ILE A 380 4.79 -15.76 15.18
CA ILE A 380 5.34 -14.50 15.64
C ILE A 380 6.85 -14.68 15.59
N THR A 381 7.48 -14.20 14.53
CA THR A 381 8.86 -14.55 14.20
C THR A 381 9.72 -13.36 13.84
N ASP A 382 10.98 -13.35 14.29
CA ASP A 382 11.98 -12.36 13.85
C ASP A 382 11.54 -10.89 14.04
N ASN A 383 10.84 -10.59 15.14
CA ASN A 383 10.44 -9.22 15.51
C ASN A 383 11.31 -8.68 16.66
N ASP A 384 11.50 -7.36 16.68
CA ASP A 384 12.18 -6.62 17.74
C ASP A 384 11.17 -5.95 18.66
N PHE A 385 11.15 -6.33 19.94
CA PHE A 385 10.23 -5.78 20.93
C PHE A 385 10.93 -4.86 21.91
N CYS A 386 10.45 -3.63 22.08
CA CYS A 386 11.09 -2.67 22.98
C CYS A 386 10.06 -1.93 23.84
N ASP A 387 10.35 -1.76 25.13
CA ASP A 387 9.56 -0.92 26.04
C ASP A 387 8.02 -1.18 26.04
N ASN A 388 7.57 -2.36 25.60
CA ASN A 388 6.18 -2.76 25.70
C ASN A 388 5.85 -3.18 27.15
N GLY A 389 4.59 -3.07 27.54
CA GLY A 389 4.13 -3.60 28.83
C GLY A 389 4.36 -5.11 28.95
N THR A 390 4.15 -5.85 27.86
CA THR A 390 4.52 -7.26 27.68
C THR A 390 4.85 -7.51 26.22
N ASP A 391 6.02 -8.05 25.90
CA ASP A 391 6.44 -8.24 24.50
C ASP A 391 5.53 -9.23 23.76
N ILE A 392 5.41 -10.46 24.27
CA ILE A 392 4.59 -11.50 23.64
C ILE A 392 3.80 -12.25 24.71
N GLU A 393 2.49 -12.38 24.51
CA GLU A 393 1.64 -13.29 25.27
C GLU A 393 0.74 -14.09 24.31
N THR A 394 0.92 -15.42 24.30
CA THR A 394 0.20 -16.35 23.43
C THR A 394 -0.55 -17.41 24.23
N TYR A 395 -1.73 -17.77 23.77
CA TYR A 395 -2.58 -18.78 24.40
C TYR A 395 -2.76 -20.04 23.56
N ALA A 396 -2.58 -19.96 22.24
CA ALA A 396 -2.70 -21.11 21.37
C ALA A 396 -1.41 -21.95 21.41
N SER A 397 -1.55 -23.24 21.74
CA SER A 397 -0.39 -24.15 21.80
C SER A 397 0.26 -24.44 20.44
N SER A 398 -0.43 -24.10 19.35
CA SER A 398 0.04 -24.28 17.98
C SER A 398 0.78 -23.06 17.43
N THR A 399 0.84 -21.97 18.19
CA THR A 399 1.52 -20.74 17.77
C THR A 399 3.02 -20.88 17.91
N THR A 400 3.71 -20.54 16.82
CA THR A 400 5.17 -20.57 16.74
C THR A 400 5.71 -19.21 17.15
N VAL A 401 6.61 -19.20 18.13
CA VAL A 401 7.32 -18.00 18.58
C VAL A 401 8.81 -18.29 18.50
N SER A 402 9.54 -17.62 17.61
CA SER A 402 10.97 -17.86 17.40
C SER A 402 11.67 -16.65 16.80
N GLY A 403 12.97 -16.48 17.05
CA GLY A 403 13.77 -15.42 16.41
C GLY A 403 13.50 -13.98 16.87
N ASN A 404 12.46 -13.76 17.69
CA ASN A 404 12.18 -12.44 18.25
C ASN A 404 13.23 -12.00 19.28
N SER A 405 13.44 -10.68 19.37
CA SER A 405 14.35 -10.02 20.31
C SER A 405 13.59 -9.08 21.26
N SER A 406 14.18 -8.77 22.43
CA SER A 406 13.62 -7.82 23.41
C SER A 406 14.67 -6.80 23.86
N CYS A 407 14.36 -5.50 23.83
CA CYS A 407 15.22 -4.45 24.38
C CYS A 407 15.45 -4.67 25.88
N GLY A 408 16.70 -4.94 26.26
CA GLY A 408 17.12 -5.03 27.66
C GLY A 408 17.32 -6.45 28.20
N ASP A 409 17.00 -7.49 27.41
CA ASP A 409 17.61 -8.79 27.65
C ASP A 409 19.01 -8.75 27.05
N GLY A 410 20.05 -8.82 27.87
CA GLY A 410 21.44 -8.97 27.42
C GLY A 410 21.71 -10.36 26.85
N GLY A 411 20.75 -10.91 26.10
CA GLY A 411 20.71 -12.26 25.56
C GLY A 411 20.29 -12.21 24.09
N SER A 412 21.23 -12.59 23.23
CA SER A 412 21.11 -12.68 21.78
C SER A 412 19.84 -13.40 21.30
N GLY A 413 19.03 -12.70 20.51
CA GLY A 413 17.98 -13.21 19.64
C GLY A 413 17.81 -12.25 18.46
N GLY A 414 17.91 -12.76 17.23
CA GLY A 414 17.58 -12.09 15.95
C GLY A 414 18.15 -10.68 15.76
N GLY A 415 19.44 -10.49 15.98
CA GLY A 415 20.00 -9.17 16.28
C GLY A 415 20.11 -8.28 15.06
N SER A 416 19.45 -7.12 15.12
CA SER A 416 20.05 -5.88 14.64
C SER A 416 21.56 -5.90 14.94
N ILE A 417 22.38 -5.78 13.90
CA ILE A 417 23.83 -5.69 14.06
C ILE A 417 24.11 -4.36 14.75
N SER A 418 24.51 -4.41 16.02
CA SER A 418 24.77 -3.18 16.77
C SER A 418 25.76 -2.28 16.02
N THR A 419 25.54 -0.97 15.97
CA THR A 419 26.47 -0.09 15.26
C THR A 419 27.91 -0.28 15.74
N GLY A 420 28.84 -0.54 14.83
CA GLY A 420 30.22 -0.88 15.18
C GLY A 420 31.07 -1.32 14.00
N THR A 421 32.34 -1.60 14.25
CA THR A 421 33.25 -2.13 13.23
C THR A 421 33.27 -3.65 13.26
N TYR A 422 33.07 -4.25 12.09
CA TYR A 422 32.96 -5.69 11.90
C TYR A 422 33.89 -6.19 10.80
N ARG A 423 34.27 -7.44 10.90
CA ARG A 423 34.68 -8.26 9.77
C ARG A 423 33.50 -9.09 9.32
N VAL A 424 33.14 -8.95 8.04
CA VAL A 424 32.01 -9.66 7.42
C VAL A 424 32.56 -10.84 6.64
N THR A 425 32.15 -12.06 6.98
CA THR A 425 32.73 -13.30 6.46
C THR A 425 31.69 -14.10 5.69
N ASN A 426 31.98 -14.49 4.46
CA ASN A 426 31.06 -15.29 3.66
C ASN A 426 30.92 -16.71 4.23
N ALA A 427 29.70 -17.21 4.40
CA ALA A 427 29.43 -18.50 5.01
C ALA A 427 29.88 -19.69 4.14
N ASN A 428 29.91 -19.53 2.81
CA ASN A 428 30.37 -20.57 1.89
C ASN A 428 31.90 -20.72 1.86
N SER A 429 32.64 -19.61 1.75
CA SER A 429 34.10 -19.64 1.55
C SER A 429 34.90 -19.45 2.84
N GLY A 430 34.31 -18.84 3.87
CA GLY A 430 35.02 -18.39 5.08
C GLY A 430 35.95 -17.19 4.85
N GLN A 431 35.83 -16.50 3.72
CA GLN A 431 36.63 -15.33 3.36
C GLN A 431 35.91 -14.01 3.69
N TYR A 432 36.68 -12.94 3.83
CA TYR A 432 36.17 -11.62 4.24
C TYR A 432 35.71 -10.78 3.06
N LEU A 433 34.64 -10.01 3.27
CA LEU A 433 34.23 -8.91 2.40
C LEU A 433 35.33 -7.83 2.41
N GLU A 434 35.94 -7.57 1.26
CA GLU A 434 37.12 -6.73 1.12
C GLU A 434 36.98 -5.75 -0.05
N VAL A 435 37.49 -4.53 0.12
CA VAL A 435 37.79 -3.64 -1.01
C VAL A 435 39.10 -4.05 -1.68
N ASP A 436 39.06 -4.37 -2.98
CA ASP A 436 40.19 -4.88 -3.75
C ASP A 436 41.44 -4.00 -3.60
N ALA A 437 42.57 -4.66 -3.36
CA ALA A 437 43.89 -4.06 -3.19
C ALA A 437 43.95 -2.90 -2.17
N ALA A 438 43.01 -2.85 -1.21
CA ALA A 438 42.82 -1.72 -0.30
C ALA A 438 42.67 -0.37 -1.04
N GLY A 439 41.95 -0.37 -2.16
CA GLY A 439 41.64 0.82 -2.94
C GLY A 439 40.91 1.89 -2.11
N THR A 440 41.02 3.15 -2.54
CA THR A 440 40.37 4.31 -1.89
C THR A 440 39.60 5.20 -2.88
N SER A 441 39.42 4.75 -4.12
CA SER A 441 38.73 5.47 -5.18
C SER A 441 37.26 5.03 -5.26
N ASP A 442 36.41 5.90 -5.78
CA ASP A 442 35.06 5.52 -6.19
C ASP A 442 35.12 4.48 -7.29
N GLY A 443 34.31 3.43 -7.16
CA GLY A 443 34.28 2.33 -8.12
C GLY A 443 35.35 1.26 -7.93
N ASP A 444 36.14 1.32 -6.87
CA ASP A 444 36.99 0.18 -6.51
C ASP A 444 36.09 -1.00 -6.09
N ASN A 445 36.47 -2.20 -6.54
CA ASN A 445 35.66 -3.40 -6.43
C ASN A 445 35.54 -3.91 -4.98
N ILE A 446 34.38 -4.49 -4.63
CA ILE A 446 34.23 -5.30 -3.41
C ILE A 446 34.26 -6.78 -3.80
N GLN A 447 35.14 -7.54 -3.15
CA GLN A 447 35.40 -8.94 -3.42
C GLN A 447 35.51 -9.74 -2.12
N GLN A 448 35.70 -11.05 -2.21
CA GLN A 448 36.13 -11.84 -1.06
C GLN A 448 37.65 -12.08 -1.05
N TRP A 449 38.27 -12.10 0.13
CA TRP A 449 39.67 -12.47 0.30
C TRP A 449 39.96 -13.10 1.67
N SER A 450 41.04 -13.89 1.78
CA SER A 450 41.49 -14.46 3.06
C SER A 450 41.97 -13.39 4.05
N ASP A 451 42.04 -13.68 5.36
CA ASP A 451 42.47 -12.70 6.38
C ASP A 451 43.84 -12.08 6.02
N THR A 452 43.87 -10.78 5.75
CA THR A 452 45.10 -10.01 5.56
C THR A 452 45.47 -9.20 6.80
N GLY A 453 44.54 -9.07 7.76
CA GLY A 453 44.63 -8.17 8.90
C GLY A 453 44.60 -6.68 8.51
N HIS A 454 44.21 -6.35 7.29
CA HIS A 454 44.16 -4.98 6.79
C HIS A 454 42.77 -4.37 7.01
N ALA A 455 42.72 -3.06 7.26
CA ALA A 455 41.47 -2.32 7.51
C ALA A 455 40.51 -2.29 6.30
N CYS A 456 40.94 -2.73 5.11
CA CYS A 456 40.05 -2.86 3.95
C CYS A 456 39.07 -4.05 4.09
N GLN A 457 39.29 -4.93 5.06
CA GLN A 457 38.42 -6.05 5.44
C GLN A 457 37.53 -5.71 6.65
N GLU A 458 37.58 -4.47 7.11
CA GLU A 458 36.85 -3.99 8.27
C GLU A 458 35.81 -2.96 7.81
N TRP A 459 34.57 -3.16 8.25
CA TRP A 459 33.42 -2.35 7.86
C TRP A 459 32.78 -1.77 9.11
N TYR A 460 32.70 -0.44 9.19
CA TYR A 460 31.83 0.22 10.14
C TYR A 460 30.39 0.10 9.64
N VAL A 461 29.64 -0.79 10.29
CA VAL A 461 28.22 -1.06 10.03
C VAL A 461 27.44 -0.14 10.95
N GLU A 462 26.75 0.83 10.37
CA GLU A 462 25.95 1.83 11.08
C GLU A 462 24.48 1.59 10.81
N ASP A 463 23.70 1.49 11.89
CA ASP A 463 22.25 1.55 11.83
C ASP A 463 21.86 3.02 11.58
N VAL A 464 21.22 3.27 10.43
CA VAL A 464 20.79 4.62 10.03
C VAL A 464 19.30 4.86 10.28
N GLY A 465 18.64 3.94 10.99
CA GLY A 465 17.21 3.97 11.33
C GLY A 465 16.33 3.21 10.33
N GLY A 466 15.14 2.79 10.77
CA GLY A 466 14.18 2.10 9.91
C GLY A 466 14.61 0.69 9.46
N GLY A 467 15.53 0.05 10.18
CA GLY A 467 16.10 -1.26 9.84
C GLY A 467 17.20 -1.20 8.76
N GLU A 468 17.51 -0.01 8.24
CA GLU A 468 18.54 0.19 7.22
C GLU A 468 19.93 0.34 7.83
N TYR A 469 20.91 -0.26 7.16
CA TYR A 469 22.32 -0.19 7.50
C TYR A 469 23.13 0.49 6.41
N ARG A 470 24.20 1.16 6.83
CA ARG A 470 25.27 1.66 5.98
C ARG A 470 26.57 0.94 6.32
N PHE A 471 27.26 0.45 5.31
CA PHE A 471 28.54 -0.25 5.45
C PHE A 471 29.66 0.67 4.97
N GLU A 472 30.38 1.30 5.90
CA GLU A 472 31.51 2.17 5.60
C GLU A 472 32.83 1.41 5.77
N ASN A 473 33.65 1.36 4.72
CA ASN A 473 34.95 0.68 4.79
C ASN A 473 35.91 1.44 5.71
N ALA A 474 36.45 0.76 6.72
CA ALA A 474 37.30 1.37 7.74
C ALA A 474 38.63 1.90 7.19
N HIS A 475 39.06 1.46 6.00
CA HIS A 475 40.26 1.97 5.35
C HIS A 475 39.99 3.25 4.55
N SER A 476 38.99 3.24 3.67
CA SER A 476 38.74 4.31 2.70
C SER A 476 37.77 5.38 3.17
N GLY A 477 36.90 5.07 4.14
CA GLY A 477 35.77 5.91 4.56
C GLY A 477 34.63 5.98 3.54
N LYS A 478 34.65 5.11 2.52
CA LYS A 478 33.60 4.99 1.49
C LYS A 478 32.60 3.91 1.85
N VAL A 479 31.43 3.95 1.24
CA VAL A 479 30.32 3.03 1.55
C VAL A 479 30.14 1.98 0.47
N MET A 480 29.63 0.81 0.87
CA MET A 480 29.18 -0.26 -0.03
C MET A 480 28.00 0.22 -0.88
N ASP A 481 28.11 0.05 -2.18
CA ASP A 481 27.25 0.66 -3.20
C ASP A 481 26.95 -0.34 -4.33
N VAL A 482 25.68 -0.46 -4.72
CA VAL A 482 25.30 -1.16 -5.97
C VAL A 482 25.58 -0.25 -7.16
N TYR A 483 26.51 -0.67 -8.01
CA TYR A 483 27.02 0.17 -9.10
C TYR A 483 25.90 0.68 -10.00
N GLY A 484 25.78 2.00 -10.04
CA GLY A 484 24.82 2.70 -10.90
C GLY A 484 23.36 2.57 -10.45
N ALA A 485 23.10 2.18 -9.20
CA ALA A 485 21.75 1.92 -8.67
C ALA A 485 20.97 0.97 -9.59
N SER A 486 21.65 -0.08 -10.05
CA SER A 486 21.05 -1.10 -10.91
C SER A 486 20.18 -2.03 -10.08
N SER A 487 19.03 -2.43 -10.62
CA SER A 487 18.19 -3.49 -10.06
C SER A 487 18.42 -4.85 -10.71
N ASP A 488 19.40 -4.99 -11.60
CA ASP A 488 19.63 -6.21 -12.38
C ASP A 488 20.44 -7.24 -11.57
N ASP A 489 20.22 -8.53 -11.86
CA ASP A 489 21.07 -9.61 -11.33
C ASP A 489 22.49 -9.50 -11.90
N GLY A 490 23.48 -9.70 -11.04
CA GLY A 490 24.88 -9.56 -11.37
C GLY A 490 25.35 -8.10 -11.44
N ALA A 491 24.55 -7.14 -10.96
CA ALA A 491 25.07 -5.80 -10.75
C ALA A 491 26.17 -5.81 -9.68
N ASP A 492 27.24 -5.10 -9.98
CA ASP A 492 28.47 -5.12 -9.20
C ASP A 492 28.29 -4.38 -7.88
N ILE A 493 28.89 -4.90 -6.80
CA ILE A 493 28.97 -4.19 -5.52
C ILE A 493 30.37 -3.61 -5.40
N ILE A 494 30.41 -2.29 -5.23
CA ILE A 494 31.63 -1.48 -5.21
C ILE A 494 31.67 -0.59 -3.96
N GLN A 495 32.78 0.13 -3.75
CA GLN A 495 32.78 1.26 -2.83
C GLN A 495 32.54 2.59 -3.57
N TRP A 496 31.80 3.51 -2.94
CA TRP A 496 31.58 4.86 -3.44
C TRP A 496 31.47 5.86 -2.30
N GLU A 497 31.70 7.14 -2.57
CA GLU A 497 31.39 8.23 -1.63
C GLU A 497 29.92 8.17 -1.15
N ASP A 498 29.65 8.39 0.14
CA ASP A 498 28.28 8.37 0.65
C ASP A 498 27.46 9.53 0.06
N GLY A 499 26.49 9.18 -0.77
CA GLY A 499 25.51 10.08 -1.38
C GLY A 499 24.13 9.98 -0.76
N GLY A 500 23.92 9.03 0.16
CA GLY A 500 22.64 8.79 0.82
C GLY A 500 21.55 8.14 -0.04
N GLY A 501 21.92 7.54 -1.17
CA GLY A 501 20.97 6.82 -2.03
C GLY A 501 20.59 5.45 -1.50
N ALA A 502 19.42 4.94 -1.89
CA ALA A 502 18.95 3.60 -1.50
C ALA A 502 19.91 2.48 -1.95
N ASN A 503 20.65 2.69 -3.05
CA ASN A 503 21.67 1.76 -3.55
C ASN A 503 22.92 1.66 -2.63
N GLN A 504 22.97 2.48 -1.58
CA GLN A 504 23.99 2.50 -0.52
C GLN A 504 23.39 2.18 0.86
N ARG A 505 22.17 1.63 0.89
CA ARG A 505 21.45 1.23 2.10
C ARG A 505 21.11 -0.25 2.00
N TRP A 506 21.21 -0.93 3.13
CA TRP A 506 21.14 -2.38 3.17
C TRP A 506 20.28 -2.84 4.34
N TYR A 507 19.38 -3.79 4.12
CA TYR A 507 18.80 -4.57 5.21
C TYR A 507 19.73 -5.73 5.56
N VAL A 508 19.76 -6.11 6.84
CA VAL A 508 20.59 -7.22 7.32
C VAL A 508 19.70 -8.19 8.07
N TRP A 509 19.51 -9.39 7.51
CA TRP A 509 18.56 -10.39 8.00
C TRP A 509 19.29 -11.58 8.60
N GLU A 510 19.12 -11.85 9.90
CA GLU A 510 19.65 -13.06 10.54
C GLU A 510 18.78 -14.27 10.21
N ASP A 511 19.38 -15.39 9.81
CA ASP A 511 18.71 -16.67 9.65
C ASP A 511 18.81 -17.54 10.91
N ALA A 512 18.07 -18.65 10.93
CA ALA A 512 18.02 -19.57 12.08
C ALA A 512 19.37 -20.23 12.44
N ALA A 513 20.40 -20.11 11.59
CA ALA A 513 21.75 -20.60 11.86
C ALA A 513 22.67 -19.53 12.46
N GLY A 514 22.20 -18.28 12.61
CA GLY A 514 23.01 -17.13 13.02
C GLY A 514 23.90 -16.59 11.89
N GLU A 515 23.57 -16.92 10.63
CA GLU A 515 24.15 -16.32 9.44
C GLU A 515 23.24 -15.19 8.96
N TYR A 516 23.76 -14.27 8.16
CA TYR A 516 23.08 -13.04 7.79
C TYR A 516 22.99 -12.89 6.27
N ALA A 517 21.84 -12.49 5.75
CA ALA A 517 21.71 -11.98 4.39
C ALA A 517 21.87 -10.45 4.40
N ILE A 518 22.52 -9.89 3.37
CA ILE A 518 22.69 -8.44 3.20
C ILE A 518 21.90 -8.06 1.96
N GLU A 519 20.74 -7.42 2.12
CA GLU A 519 19.80 -7.09 1.04
C GLU A 519 19.85 -5.62 0.68
N SER A 520 19.93 -5.30 -0.62
CA SER A 520 19.88 -3.91 -1.08
C SER A 520 18.49 -3.32 -0.90
N VAL A 521 18.40 -2.15 -0.27
CA VAL A 521 17.14 -1.41 -0.11
C VAL A 521 16.57 -0.95 -1.45
N ASP A 522 17.43 -0.71 -2.46
CA ASP A 522 17.01 -0.24 -3.79
C ASP A 522 16.38 -1.34 -4.64
N SER A 523 16.93 -2.56 -4.58
CA SER A 523 16.59 -3.64 -5.52
C SER A 523 15.90 -4.85 -4.88
N GLY A 524 15.97 -5.00 -3.55
CA GLY A 524 15.52 -6.19 -2.82
C GLY A 524 16.36 -7.44 -3.06
N LYS A 525 17.62 -7.28 -3.52
CA LYS A 525 18.52 -8.38 -3.87
C LYS A 525 19.67 -8.53 -2.89
N LEU A 526 20.18 -9.75 -2.77
CA LEU A 526 21.22 -10.07 -1.79
C LEU A 526 22.62 -9.83 -2.36
N ALA A 527 23.50 -9.26 -1.54
CA ALA A 527 24.93 -9.28 -1.78
C ALA A 527 25.46 -10.73 -1.69
N GLU A 528 26.02 -11.22 -2.78
CA GLU A 528 26.49 -12.60 -2.94
C GLU A 528 27.89 -12.68 -3.55
N VAL A 529 28.59 -13.78 -3.29
CA VAL A 529 29.82 -14.12 -4.01
C VAL A 529 29.46 -14.79 -5.34
N GLU A 530 29.90 -14.18 -6.45
CA GLU A 530 29.58 -14.61 -7.81
C GLU A 530 29.87 -16.10 -8.03
N ALA A 531 28.89 -16.80 -8.60
CA ALA A 531 28.97 -18.22 -8.96
C ALA A 531 29.32 -19.16 -7.77
N ALA A 532 29.03 -18.74 -6.53
CA ALA A 532 29.38 -19.46 -5.31
C ALA A 532 30.88 -19.81 -5.21
N SER A 533 31.75 -18.98 -5.80
CA SER A 533 33.19 -19.22 -5.83
C SER A 533 33.80 -19.23 -4.43
N SER A 534 34.85 -20.03 -4.26
CA SER A 534 35.68 -20.05 -3.04
C SER A 534 37.11 -19.56 -3.32
N ASP A 535 37.35 -19.01 -4.50
CA ASP A 535 38.65 -18.43 -4.86
C ASP A 535 38.81 -17.04 -4.23
N GLU A 536 40.05 -16.70 -3.86
CA GLU A 536 40.43 -15.33 -3.48
C GLU A 536 40.24 -14.38 -4.67
N GLY A 537 39.65 -13.21 -4.40
CA GLY A 537 39.34 -12.22 -5.43
C GLY A 537 38.07 -12.52 -6.22
N ALA A 538 37.24 -13.47 -5.78
CA ALA A 538 35.92 -13.67 -6.38
C ALA A 538 35.03 -12.46 -6.10
N ASN A 539 34.26 -12.07 -7.10
CA ASN A 539 33.47 -10.86 -7.09
C ASN A 539 32.30 -10.92 -6.10
N VAL A 540 31.93 -9.78 -5.53
CA VAL A 540 30.68 -9.62 -4.80
C VAL A 540 29.71 -8.81 -5.66
N GLN A 541 28.53 -9.37 -5.91
CA GLN A 541 27.49 -8.80 -6.77
C GLN A 541 26.13 -8.91 -6.06
N GLN A 542 25.10 -8.26 -6.59
CA GLN A 542 23.73 -8.53 -6.14
C GLN A 542 23.05 -9.62 -6.98
N TRP A 543 22.19 -10.43 -6.35
CA TRP A 543 21.37 -11.43 -7.05
C TRP A 543 20.09 -11.74 -6.24
N GLU A 544 19.05 -12.22 -6.92
CA GLU A 544 17.86 -12.77 -6.25
C GLU A 544 18.21 -13.85 -5.20
N ASP A 545 17.49 -13.89 -4.07
CA ASP A 545 17.73 -14.91 -3.05
C ASP A 545 17.43 -16.31 -3.63
N ASN A 546 18.43 -17.18 -3.57
CA ASN A 546 18.35 -18.57 -4.02
C ASN A 546 18.62 -19.56 -2.86
N GLY A 547 18.76 -19.05 -1.63
CA GLY A 547 19.03 -19.84 -0.42
C GLY A 547 20.44 -20.43 -0.37
N GLY A 548 21.35 -19.95 -1.21
CA GLY A 548 22.73 -20.43 -1.27
C GLY A 548 23.60 -19.85 -0.15
N SER A 549 24.49 -20.66 0.43
CA SER A 549 25.43 -20.22 1.47
C SER A 549 26.43 -19.13 1.02
N HIS A 550 26.57 -18.92 -0.29
CA HIS A 550 27.39 -17.84 -0.85
C HIS A 550 26.68 -16.48 -0.79
N GLN A 551 25.40 -16.47 -0.44
CA GLN A 551 24.57 -15.28 -0.16
C GLN A 551 24.37 -15.06 1.34
N ARG A 552 25.12 -15.78 2.19
CA ARG A 552 25.04 -15.71 3.65
C ARG A 552 26.39 -15.29 4.22
N TRP A 553 26.35 -14.51 5.29
CA TRP A 553 27.49 -13.82 5.89
C TRP A 553 27.49 -13.98 7.41
N THR A 554 28.64 -13.81 8.05
CA THR A 554 28.75 -13.75 9.51
C THR A 554 29.50 -12.50 9.91
N PHE A 555 29.10 -11.88 11.01
CA PHE A 555 29.65 -10.61 11.49
C PHE A 555 30.48 -10.85 12.75
N THR A 556 31.78 -10.52 12.70
CA THR A 556 32.67 -10.56 13.87
C THR A 556 33.11 -9.15 14.24
N GLN A 557 32.69 -8.65 15.41
CA GLN A 557 33.07 -7.32 15.88
C GLN A 557 34.59 -7.25 16.14
N VAL A 558 35.23 -6.12 15.77
CA VAL A 558 36.69 -5.88 15.83
C VAL A 558 37.14 -5.28 17.16
#